data_AF-A0A524GSN8-F1
#
_entry.id   AF-A0A524GSN8-F1
#
_cell.length_a   1.000
_cell.length_b   1.000
_cell.length_c   1.000
_cell.angle_alpha   90.00
_cell.angle_beta   90.00
_cell.angle_gamma   90.00
#
_symmetry.space_group_name_H-M   'P 1'
#
loop_
_entity.id
_entity.type
_entity.pdbx_description
1 polymer ?
#
loop_
_entity_poly.entity_id
_entity_poly.type
_entity_poly.pdbx_seq_one_letter_code
_entity_poly.pdbx_strand_id
1 'polypeptide(L)'
;MGSGKGGLIITTTLNYSLQSYAVQSFREHLPGMQKRLNEQFQGASGKRVLEQVAGREMTRLDLEKRAGERRSQEIFDWNGTHTDSITVADSLKRSLTILHAGLMAMDPVEGGIKAWVGGIDFKTQPYDQILARRQLASVFKPVIYTAALEDGFEPCRYLDNDS
;
A
#
# COMPACT_ATOMS: atom_id res chain seq x y z
N MET A 1 12.73 -32.42 -33.82
CA MET A 1 13.28 -32.03 -32.50
C MET A 1 13.48 -30.52 -32.48
N GLY A 2 12.62 -29.78 -31.78
CA GLY A 2 12.76 -28.32 -31.65
C GLY A 2 13.87 -27.99 -30.65
N SER A 3 14.91 -27.30 -31.11
CA SER A 3 16.03 -26.82 -30.30
C SER A 3 15.50 -25.98 -29.13
N GLY A 4 15.62 -26.49 -27.91
CA GLY A 4 15.32 -25.75 -26.69
C GLY A 4 16.13 -24.46 -26.65
N LYS A 5 15.44 -23.34 -26.42
CA LYS A 5 15.99 -21.99 -26.33
C LYS A 5 17.13 -21.96 -25.29
N GLY A 6 18.24 -21.31 -25.62
CA GLY A 6 19.47 -21.26 -24.82
C GLY A 6 19.28 -20.75 -23.39
N GLY A 7 20.19 -21.17 -22.49
CA GLY A 7 20.19 -20.83 -21.07
C GLY A 7 20.44 -19.34 -20.80
N LEU A 8 19.38 -18.54 -20.84
CA LEU A 8 19.41 -17.13 -20.48
C LEU A 8 19.74 -16.96 -18.99
N ILE A 9 20.79 -16.18 -18.69
CA ILE A 9 21.14 -15.76 -17.33
C ILE A 9 20.65 -14.32 -17.15
N ILE A 10 19.78 -14.09 -16.17
CA ILE A 10 19.28 -12.75 -15.81
C ILE A 10 19.92 -12.35 -14.48
N THR A 11 20.77 -11.33 -14.52
CA THR A 11 21.37 -10.71 -13.33
C THR A 11 20.52 -9.52 -12.90
N THR A 12 20.23 -9.39 -11.61
CA THR A 12 19.42 -8.30 -11.05
C THR A 12 20.20 -7.51 -10.02
N THR A 13 19.71 -6.32 -9.67
CA THR A 13 20.26 -5.49 -8.59
C THR A 13 19.72 -5.86 -7.20
N LEU A 14 18.77 -6.81 -7.12
CA LEU A 14 18.15 -7.17 -5.84
C LEU A 14 19.18 -7.74 -4.87
N ASN A 15 19.18 -7.18 -3.68
CA ASN A 15 19.97 -7.67 -2.58
C ASN A 15 19.12 -8.59 -1.70
N TYR A 16 19.51 -9.85 -1.61
CA TYR A 16 18.76 -10.87 -0.87
C TYR A 16 18.53 -10.50 0.60
N SER A 17 19.56 -9.98 1.28
CA SER A 17 19.46 -9.63 2.70
C SER A 17 18.50 -8.46 2.92
N LEU A 18 18.61 -7.39 2.12
CA LEU A 18 17.69 -6.25 2.19
C LEU A 18 16.26 -6.65 1.86
N GLN A 19 16.07 -7.48 0.85
CA GLN A 19 14.74 -8.01 0.50
C GLN A 19 14.13 -8.81 1.66
N SER A 20 14.93 -9.66 2.30
CA SER A 20 14.49 -10.49 3.43
C SER A 20 14.05 -9.63 4.62
N TYR A 21 14.86 -8.63 4.99
CA TYR A 21 14.50 -7.69 6.07
C TYR A 21 13.26 -6.86 5.72
N ALA A 22 13.14 -6.40 4.47
CA ALA A 22 11.96 -5.67 4.02
C ALA A 22 10.69 -6.51 4.20
N VAL A 23 10.67 -7.76 3.73
CA VAL A 23 9.52 -8.66 3.90
C VAL A 23 9.25 -8.96 5.38
N GLN A 24 10.30 -9.16 6.19
CA GLN A 24 10.15 -9.43 7.62
C GLN A 24 9.50 -8.25 8.36
N SER A 25 9.96 -7.02 8.09
CA SER A 25 9.40 -5.82 8.70
C SER A 25 7.89 -5.65 8.45
N PHE A 26 7.41 -6.06 7.27
CA PHE A 26 5.98 -6.04 6.95
C PHE A 26 5.21 -7.02 7.83
N ARG A 27 5.73 -8.25 7.99
CA ARG A 27 5.11 -9.29 8.80
C ARG A 27 5.08 -8.94 10.28
N GLU A 28 6.11 -8.26 10.79
CA GLU A 28 6.22 -7.91 12.21
C GLU A 28 5.38 -6.69 12.59
N HIS A 29 5.32 -5.66 11.73
CA HIS A 29 4.74 -4.37 12.10
C HIS A 29 3.31 -4.16 11.62
N LEU A 30 2.96 -4.61 10.41
CA LEU A 30 1.65 -4.30 9.83
C LEU A 30 0.47 -4.94 10.58
N PRO A 31 0.55 -6.13 11.19
CA PRO A 31 -0.54 -6.64 12.02
C PRO A 31 -0.87 -5.70 13.20
N GLY A 32 0.17 -5.12 13.83
CA GLY A 32 0.02 -4.14 14.90
C GLY A 32 -0.62 -2.84 14.42
N MET A 33 -0.27 -2.38 13.22
CA MET A 33 -0.87 -1.19 12.60
C MET A 33 -2.31 -1.43 12.14
N GLN A 34 -2.62 -2.62 11.62
CA GLN A 34 -3.98 -3.02 11.29
C GLN A 34 -4.89 -2.93 12.51
N LYS A 35 -4.42 -3.39 13.68
CA LYS A 35 -5.20 -3.30 14.92
C LYS A 35 -5.61 -1.85 15.23
N ARG A 36 -4.67 -0.91 15.11
CA ARG A 36 -4.94 0.53 15.33
C ARG A 36 -5.93 1.08 14.30
N LEU A 37 -5.81 0.69 13.04
CA LEU A 37 -6.76 1.06 11.98
C LEU A 37 -8.17 0.54 12.29
N ASN A 38 -8.27 -0.70 12.75
CA ASN A 38 -9.55 -1.30 13.16
C ASN A 38 -10.17 -0.55 14.33
N GLU A 39 -9.38 -0.22 15.36
CA GLU A 39 -9.83 0.57 16.52
C GLU A 39 -10.38 1.95 16.08
N GLN A 40 -9.68 2.62 15.15
CA GLN A 40 -10.14 3.90 14.58
C GLN A 40 -11.51 3.78 13.92
N PHE A 41 -11.74 2.73 13.11
CA PHE A 41 -13.01 2.51 12.42
C PHE A 41 -14.11 1.88 13.30
N GLN A 42 -13.77 1.39 14.50
CA GLN A 42 -14.76 0.94 15.49
C GLN A 42 -15.38 2.10 16.30
N GLY A 43 -14.69 3.24 16.38
CA GLY A 43 -15.22 4.46 17.01
C GLY A 43 -16.45 5.03 16.29
N ALA A 44 -17.28 5.82 16.99
CA ALA A 44 -18.53 6.33 16.44
C ALA A 44 -18.35 7.18 15.17
N SER A 45 -17.31 8.03 15.13
CA SER A 45 -16.96 8.81 13.94
C SER A 45 -16.43 7.92 12.81
N GLY A 46 -15.53 7.00 13.12
CA GLY A 46 -14.96 6.05 12.17
C GLY A 46 -16.01 5.18 11.50
N LYS A 47 -16.94 4.62 12.27
CA LYS A 47 -18.09 3.85 11.76
C LYS A 47 -18.91 4.67 10.77
N ARG A 48 -19.24 5.92 11.12
CA ARG A 48 -20.03 6.79 10.24
C ARG A 48 -19.31 7.06 8.92
N VAL A 49 -18.01 7.33 8.96
CA VAL A 49 -17.18 7.53 7.76
C VAL A 49 -17.13 6.26 6.92
N LEU A 50 -16.91 5.10 7.55
CA LEU A 50 -16.85 3.82 6.85
C LEU A 50 -18.17 3.49 6.16
N GLU A 51 -19.32 3.67 6.82
CA GLU A 51 -20.64 3.46 6.20
C GLU A 51 -20.86 4.41 5.02
N GLN A 52 -20.46 5.68 5.16
CA GLN A 52 -20.58 6.66 4.08
C GLN A 52 -19.72 6.30 2.86
N VAL A 53 -18.46 5.90 3.08
CA VAL A 53 -17.55 5.51 1.99
C VAL A 53 -18.00 4.19 1.37
N ALA A 54 -18.34 3.19 2.18
CA ALA A 54 -18.83 1.90 1.69
C ALA A 54 -20.12 2.08 0.87
N GLY A 55 -21.06 2.90 1.32
CA GLY A 55 -22.28 3.22 0.58
C GLY A 55 -21.97 3.84 -0.79
N ARG A 56 -21.08 4.84 -0.85
CA ARG A 56 -20.65 5.46 -2.11
C ARG A 56 -20.01 4.46 -3.07
N GLU A 57 -19.13 3.60 -2.56
CA GLU A 57 -18.45 2.58 -3.37
C GLU A 57 -19.43 1.49 -3.85
N MET A 58 -20.41 1.10 -3.03
CA MET A 58 -21.49 0.18 -3.46
C MET A 58 -22.28 0.74 -4.63
N THR A 59 -22.65 2.03 -4.59
CA THR A 59 -23.33 2.70 -5.70
C THR A 59 -22.42 2.79 -6.93
N ARG A 60 -21.15 3.22 -6.75
CA ARG A 60 -20.17 3.36 -7.84
C ARG A 60 -19.92 2.06 -8.60
N LEU A 61 -19.97 0.94 -7.89
CA LEU A 61 -19.73 -0.40 -8.44
C LEU A 61 -21.02 -1.14 -8.87
N ASP A 62 -22.20 -0.52 -8.73
CA ASP A 62 -23.51 -1.13 -9.00
C ASP A 62 -23.74 -2.45 -8.22
N LEU A 63 -23.37 -2.45 -6.93
CA LEU A 63 -23.44 -3.63 -6.06
C LEU A 63 -24.60 -3.60 -5.07
N GLU A 64 -25.40 -2.53 -5.03
CA GLU A 64 -26.42 -2.29 -4.00
C GLU A 64 -27.42 -3.44 -3.87
N LYS A 65 -27.94 -3.93 -5.01
CA LYS A 65 -28.89 -5.06 -5.05
C LYS A 65 -28.29 -6.36 -4.55
N ARG A 66 -26.96 -6.46 -4.54
CA ARG A 66 -26.18 -7.65 -4.22
C ARG A 66 -25.53 -7.56 -2.84
N ALA A 67 -25.78 -6.48 -2.09
CA ALA A 67 -25.14 -6.22 -0.79
C ALA A 67 -25.21 -7.40 0.18
N GLY A 68 -26.35 -8.07 0.25
CA GLY A 68 -26.60 -9.22 1.13
C GLY A 68 -26.19 -10.58 0.55
N GLU A 69 -25.78 -10.66 -0.72
CA GLU A 69 -25.33 -11.92 -1.32
C GLU A 69 -24.07 -12.42 -0.61
N ARG A 70 -24.09 -13.67 -0.17
CA ARG A 70 -22.91 -14.33 0.39
C ARG A 70 -22.11 -15.01 -0.70
N ARG A 71 -20.79 -14.83 -0.67
CA ARG A 71 -19.84 -15.48 -1.58
C ARG A 71 -18.71 -16.12 -0.80
N SER A 72 -18.41 -17.37 -1.15
CA SER A 72 -17.23 -18.06 -0.65
C SER A 72 -16.01 -17.55 -1.41
N GLN A 73 -15.00 -17.08 -0.68
CA GLN A 73 -13.75 -16.58 -1.25
C GLN A 73 -12.59 -16.80 -0.29
N GLU A 74 -11.37 -16.74 -0.80
CA GLU A 74 -10.17 -16.73 0.02
C GLU A 74 -9.95 -15.33 0.61
N ILE A 75 -9.89 -15.26 1.93
CA ILE A 75 -9.82 -14.04 2.72
C ILE A 75 -8.44 -13.92 3.35
N PHE A 76 -7.77 -12.79 3.09
CA PHE A 76 -6.50 -12.43 3.71
C PHE A 76 -6.67 -12.10 5.18
N ASP A 77 -5.98 -12.79 6.09
CA ASP A 77 -5.76 -12.33 7.46
C ASP A 77 -4.25 -12.17 7.73
N TRP A 78 -3.91 -11.38 8.74
CA TRP A 78 -2.51 -11.18 9.14
C TRP A 78 -1.85 -12.45 9.69
N ASN A 79 -2.64 -13.45 10.09
CA ASN A 79 -2.15 -14.77 10.47
C ASN A 79 -2.13 -15.79 9.31
N GLY A 80 -2.55 -15.39 8.10
CA GLY A 80 -2.63 -16.26 6.92
C GLY A 80 -3.96 -16.13 6.19
N THR A 81 -4.11 -16.87 5.09
CA THR A 81 -5.36 -16.88 4.32
C THR A 81 -6.28 -18.01 4.77
N HIS A 82 -7.59 -17.77 4.73
CA HIS A 82 -8.61 -18.80 4.99
C HIS A 82 -9.80 -18.61 4.05
N THR A 83 -10.56 -19.68 3.81
CA THR A 83 -11.79 -19.59 3.00
C THR A 83 -12.98 -19.34 3.92
N ASP A 84 -13.79 -18.34 3.60
CA ASP A 84 -15.03 -18.06 4.32
C ASP A 84 -16.11 -17.50 3.38
N SER A 85 -17.35 -17.51 3.85
CA SER A 85 -18.54 -17.00 3.17
C SER A 85 -18.97 -15.65 3.76
N ILE A 86 -18.63 -14.57 3.07
CA ILE A 86 -18.91 -13.19 3.51
C ILE A 86 -19.91 -12.49 2.57
N THR A 87 -20.67 -11.52 3.09
CA THR A 87 -21.56 -10.71 2.25
C THR A 87 -20.77 -9.76 1.35
N VAL A 88 -21.34 -9.34 0.21
CA VAL A 88 -20.69 -8.33 -0.65
C VAL A 88 -20.42 -7.04 0.11
N ALA A 89 -21.36 -6.59 0.95
CA ALA A 89 -21.20 -5.38 1.75
C ALA A 89 -20.05 -5.49 2.76
N ASP A 90 -19.96 -6.61 3.48
CA ASP A 90 -18.90 -6.83 4.46
C ASP A 90 -17.54 -7.00 3.78
N SER A 91 -17.50 -7.68 2.61
CA SER A 91 -16.30 -7.82 1.79
C SER A 91 -15.76 -6.47 1.32
N LEU A 92 -16.64 -5.55 0.93
CA LEU A 92 -16.25 -4.19 0.54
C LEU A 92 -15.72 -3.40 1.74
N LYS A 93 -16.44 -3.41 2.87
CA LYS A 93 -15.99 -2.73 4.10
C LYS A 93 -14.63 -3.24 4.54
N ARG A 94 -14.41 -4.56 4.46
CA ARG A 94 -13.12 -5.19 4.74
C ARG A 94 -12.04 -4.71 3.78
N SER A 95 -12.32 -4.68 2.48
CA SER A 95 -11.36 -4.17 1.48
C SER A 95 -10.97 -2.71 1.72
N LEU A 96 -11.92 -1.89 2.19
CA LEU A 96 -11.68 -0.49 2.55
C LEU A 96 -10.86 -0.31 3.84
N THR A 97 -10.84 -1.31 4.71
CA THR A 97 -10.16 -1.25 6.02
C THR A 97 -8.95 -2.16 6.13
N ILE A 98 -8.56 -2.90 5.09
CA ILE A 98 -7.29 -3.62 5.06
C ILE A 98 -6.16 -2.60 4.87
N LEU A 99 -5.16 -2.65 5.75
CA LEU A 99 -3.98 -1.81 5.65
C LEU A 99 -3.04 -2.35 4.57
N HIS A 100 -2.74 -1.51 3.58
CA HIS A 100 -1.73 -1.79 2.56
C HIS A 100 -0.47 -0.94 2.79
N ALA A 101 0.69 -1.50 2.44
CA ALA A 101 1.97 -0.81 2.45
C ALA A 101 2.81 -1.22 1.24
N GLY A 102 3.76 -0.38 0.87
CA GLY A 102 4.80 -0.66 -0.11
C GLY A 102 6.15 -0.18 0.43
N LEU A 103 7.21 -0.92 0.17
CA LEU A 103 8.58 -0.55 0.52
C LEU A 103 9.52 -0.81 -0.66
N MET A 104 10.28 0.20 -1.05
CA MET A 104 11.33 0.11 -2.05
C MET A 104 12.61 0.68 -1.47
N ALA A 105 13.72 -0.03 -1.68
CA ALA A 105 15.06 0.46 -1.39
C ALA A 105 15.85 0.56 -2.68
N MET A 106 16.53 1.69 -2.89
CA MET A 106 17.36 1.95 -4.06
C MET A 106 18.75 2.42 -3.65
N ASP A 107 19.72 2.12 -4.49
CA ASP A 107 21.04 2.74 -4.41
C ASP A 107 20.95 4.22 -4.81
N PRO A 108 21.37 5.16 -3.96
CA PRO A 108 21.28 6.59 -4.27
C PRO A 108 22.30 7.04 -5.32
N VAL A 109 23.37 6.26 -5.56
CA VAL A 109 24.43 6.59 -6.52
C VAL A 109 24.15 5.91 -7.85
N GLU A 110 23.87 4.60 -7.83
CA GLU A 110 23.68 3.80 -9.06
C GLU A 110 22.22 3.75 -9.54
N GLY A 111 21.25 4.09 -8.68
CA GLY A 111 19.82 3.99 -8.97
C GLY A 111 19.27 2.56 -8.96
N GLY A 112 20.09 1.54 -8.72
CA GLY A 112 19.68 0.14 -8.72
C GLY A 112 18.73 -0.20 -7.58
N ILE A 113 17.60 -0.86 -7.88
CA ILE A 113 16.64 -1.32 -6.87
C ILE A 113 17.24 -2.49 -6.11
N LYS A 114 17.41 -2.33 -4.80
CA LYS A 114 18.00 -3.34 -3.92
C LYS A 114 16.95 -4.15 -3.16
N ALA A 115 15.77 -3.58 -2.90
CA ALA A 115 14.62 -4.31 -2.35
C ALA A 115 13.30 -3.74 -2.89
N TRP A 116 12.31 -4.60 -3.06
CA TRP A 116 10.96 -4.27 -3.55
C TRP A 116 9.90 -5.13 -2.85
N VAL A 117 9.05 -4.50 -2.06
CA VAL A 117 7.89 -5.11 -1.42
C VAL A 117 6.66 -4.35 -1.89
N GLY A 118 5.99 -4.91 -2.90
CA GLY A 118 4.84 -4.28 -3.54
C GLY A 118 3.54 -4.41 -2.75
N GLY A 119 3.47 -5.19 -1.66
CA GLY A 119 2.21 -5.37 -0.96
C GLY A 119 2.30 -6.33 0.22
N ILE A 120 1.14 -6.65 0.77
CA ILE A 120 0.99 -7.43 2.01
C ILE A 120 0.82 -8.93 1.75
N ASP A 121 0.21 -9.29 0.62
CA ASP A 121 0.06 -10.68 0.17
C ASP A 121 -0.25 -10.71 -1.33
N PHE A 122 0.59 -11.36 -2.13
CA PHE A 122 0.37 -11.40 -3.58
C PHE A 122 -0.83 -12.24 -3.99
N LYS A 123 -1.17 -13.28 -3.23
CA LYS A 123 -2.21 -14.24 -3.60
C LYS A 123 -3.60 -13.60 -3.59
N THR A 124 -3.89 -12.83 -2.55
CA THR A 124 -5.20 -12.21 -2.33
C THR A 124 -5.20 -10.70 -2.58
N GLN A 125 -4.04 -10.04 -2.47
CA GLN A 125 -3.87 -8.58 -2.63
C GLN A 125 -2.77 -8.27 -3.68
N PRO A 126 -2.96 -8.62 -4.95
CA PRO A 126 -1.91 -8.55 -5.99
C PRO A 126 -1.56 -7.12 -6.45
N TYR A 127 -2.20 -6.09 -5.91
CA TYR A 127 -1.97 -4.71 -6.34
C TYR A 127 -0.68 -4.13 -5.73
N ASP A 128 0.26 -3.77 -6.61
CA ASP A 128 1.56 -3.22 -6.25
C ASP A 128 1.45 -1.77 -5.76
N GLN A 129 1.71 -1.57 -4.46
CA GLN A 129 1.67 -0.31 -3.76
C GLN A 129 2.83 0.62 -4.10
N ILE A 130 3.95 0.13 -4.64
CA ILE A 130 5.03 0.99 -5.15
C ILE A 130 4.60 1.67 -6.44
N LEU A 131 3.82 0.97 -7.28
CA LEU A 131 3.29 1.51 -8.52
C LEU A 131 1.99 2.33 -8.31
N ALA A 132 1.42 2.28 -7.11
CA ALA A 132 0.21 2.99 -6.79
C ALA A 132 0.43 4.51 -6.72
N ARG A 133 -0.38 5.27 -7.46
CA ARG A 133 -0.34 6.75 -7.42
C ARG A 133 -0.94 7.27 -6.12
N ARG A 134 -0.17 8.07 -5.37
CA ARG A 134 -0.61 8.79 -4.17
C ARG A 134 -0.08 10.22 -4.19
N GLN A 135 -0.78 11.14 -3.53
CA GLN A 135 -0.28 12.50 -3.34
C GLN A 135 0.94 12.47 -2.40
N LEU A 136 2.03 13.15 -2.78
CA LEU A 136 3.30 13.14 -2.03
C LEU A 136 3.24 13.99 -0.74
N ALA A 137 2.30 14.93 -0.65
CA ALA A 137 2.15 15.87 0.46
C ALA A 137 3.50 16.52 0.84
N SER A 138 3.80 16.65 2.13
CA SER A 138 5.02 17.30 2.64
C SER A 138 6.33 16.66 2.19
N VAL A 139 6.31 15.42 1.67
CA VAL A 139 7.52 14.76 1.15
C VAL A 139 8.11 15.50 -0.05
N PHE A 140 7.32 16.31 -0.76
CA PHE A 140 7.80 17.11 -1.90
C PHE A 140 8.53 18.40 -1.49
N LYS A 141 8.43 18.84 -0.23
CA LYS A 141 9.03 20.11 0.23
C LYS A 141 10.53 20.25 -0.06
N PRO A 142 11.38 19.22 0.10
CA PRO A 142 12.79 19.34 -0.23
C PRO A 142 13.04 19.78 -1.68
N VAL A 143 12.23 19.34 -2.65
CA VAL A 143 12.36 19.76 -4.05
C VAL A 143 12.15 21.27 -4.20
N ILE A 144 11.11 21.80 -3.53
CA ILE A 144 10.81 23.23 -3.53
C ILE A 144 11.94 24.02 -2.85
N TYR A 145 12.44 23.53 -1.71
CA TYR A 145 13.54 24.18 -1.01
C TYR A 145 14.84 24.16 -1.80
N THR A 146 15.16 23.06 -2.50
CA THR A 146 16.32 23.00 -3.40
C THR A 146 16.20 24.02 -4.52
N ALA A 147 15.04 24.14 -5.16
CA ALA A 147 14.83 25.15 -6.20
C ALA A 147 15.00 26.59 -5.68
N ALA A 148 14.55 26.87 -4.45
CA ALA A 148 14.78 28.18 -3.83
C ALA A 148 16.27 28.45 -3.56
N LEU A 149 17.02 27.45 -3.09
CA LEU A 149 18.48 27.58 -2.89
C LEU A 149 19.21 27.83 -4.21
N GLU A 150 18.79 27.16 -5.30
CA GLU A 150 19.33 27.38 -6.65
C GLU A 150 19.02 28.79 -7.18
N ASP A 151 17.89 29.36 -6.79
CA ASP A 151 17.49 30.75 -7.08
C ASP A 151 18.16 31.79 -6.15
N GLY A 152 19.10 31.34 -5.30
CA GLY A 152 19.90 32.20 -4.43
C GLY A 152 19.24 32.56 -3.10
N PHE A 153 18.17 31.86 -2.69
CA PHE A 153 17.67 31.99 -1.32
C PHE A 153 18.70 31.42 -0.33
N GLU A 154 19.04 32.19 0.69
CA GLU A 154 19.94 31.72 1.74
C GLU A 154 19.21 30.81 2.73
N PRO A 155 19.85 29.75 3.26
CA PRO A 155 19.24 28.86 4.25
C PRO A 155 18.72 29.57 5.51
N CYS A 156 19.32 30.71 5.88
CA CYS A 156 18.95 31.52 7.04
C CYS A 156 17.86 32.57 6.73
N ARG A 157 17.37 32.63 5.49
CA ARG A 157 16.30 33.56 5.12
C ARG A 157 15.01 33.17 5.82
N TYR A 158 14.44 34.12 6.56
CA TYR A 158 13.17 33.94 7.24
C TYR A 158 12.03 33.71 6.23
N LEU A 159 11.18 32.74 6.53
CA LEU A 159 9.95 32.45 5.79
C LEU A 159 8.77 32.70 6.74
N ASP A 160 7.86 33.59 6.34
CA ASP A 160 6.64 33.83 7.09
C ASP A 160 5.77 32.56 7.12
N ASN A 161 5.18 32.27 8.27
CA ASN A 161 4.26 31.14 8.47
C ASN A 161 2.83 31.63 8.73
N ASP A 162 2.51 32.85 8.32
CA ASP A 162 1.18 33.41 8.46
C ASP A 162 0.23 32.70 7.48
N SER A 163 -0.84 32.12 8.04
CA SER A 163 -1.87 31.34 7.34
C SER A 163 -3.09 32.17 7.01
#